data_AF-A0A6J6LQL4-F1
#
_entry.id   AF-A0A6J6LQL4-F1
#
_cell.length_a   1.000
_cell.length_b   1.000
_cell.length_c   1.000
_cell.angle_alpha   90.00
_cell.angle_beta   90.00
_cell.angle_gamma   90.00
#
_symmetry.space_group_name_H-M   'P 1'
#
loop_
_entity.id
_entity.type
_entity.pdbx_description
1 polymer ?
#
loop_
_entity_poly.entity_id
_entity_poly.type
_entity_poly.pdbx_seq_one_letter_code
_entity_poly.pdbx_strand_id
1 'polypeptide(L)'
;MSNFAEPTTLNEPPRGHARIVYLGSVSPHWEVYGDYGDQNLLEDFRARVLARLILLPRNDPQFRRNQERVSKDAERERISIEWELGYPVSSDSVATPVVYAVDDVAAVPSE
;
A
#
# COMPACT_ATOMS: atom_id res chain seq x y z
N MET A 1 -34.02 17.29 30.95
CA MET A 1 -33.52 16.04 30.35
C MET A 1 -32.79 16.42 29.07
N SER A 2 -31.49 16.69 29.17
CA SER A 2 -30.68 17.06 28.01
C SER A 2 -30.22 15.78 27.32
N ASN A 3 -30.85 15.46 26.19
CA ASN A 3 -30.38 14.38 25.32
C ASN A 3 -29.03 14.80 24.72
N PHE A 4 -27.95 14.28 25.28
CA PHE A 4 -26.67 14.21 24.58
C PHE A 4 -26.82 13.16 23.48
N ALA A 5 -27.05 13.61 22.26
CA ALA A 5 -26.82 12.77 21.09
C ALA A 5 -25.30 12.61 20.96
N GLU A 6 -24.77 11.47 21.42
CA GLU A 6 -23.42 11.08 21.06
C GLU A 6 -23.32 11.04 19.52
N PRO A 7 -22.24 11.55 18.89
CA PRO A 7 -22.03 11.30 17.48
C PRO A 7 -21.80 9.80 17.33
N THR A 8 -22.85 9.07 16.96
CA THR A 8 -22.74 7.68 16.55
C THR A 8 -21.90 7.65 15.29
N THR A 9 -20.58 7.59 15.45
CA THR A 9 -19.66 7.19 14.39
C THR A 9 -19.90 5.70 14.18
N LEU A 10 -20.99 5.41 13.47
CA LEU A 10 -21.32 4.08 12.99
C LEU A 10 -20.12 3.65 12.13
N ASN A 11 -19.21 2.90 12.76
CA ASN A 11 -18.02 2.33 12.16
C ASN A 11 -18.46 1.20 11.23
N GLU A 12 -19.18 1.58 10.17
CA GLU A 12 -19.59 0.64 9.15
C GLU A 12 -18.33 0.11 8.45
N PRO A 13 -18.26 -1.19 8.19
CA PRO A 13 -17.06 -1.79 7.62
C PRO A 13 -16.73 -1.16 6.26
N PRO A 14 -15.43 -1.13 5.88
CA PRO A 14 -15.02 -0.67 4.55
C PRO A 14 -15.78 -1.40 3.46
N ARG A 15 -16.28 -0.65 2.47
CA ARG A 15 -16.97 -1.18 1.28
C ARG A 15 -16.00 -1.76 0.25
N GLY A 16 -14.71 -1.47 0.40
CA GLY A 16 -13.64 -2.04 -0.40
C GLY A 16 -12.25 -1.58 0.00
N HIS A 17 -11.26 -2.08 -0.70
CA HIS A 17 -9.85 -1.73 -0.55
C HIS A 17 -9.20 -1.43 -1.89
N ALA A 18 -8.44 -0.33 -1.95
CA ALA A 18 -7.67 0.05 -3.13
C ALA A 18 -6.21 0.35 -2.79
N ARG A 19 -5.30 -0.11 -3.65
CA ARG A 19 -3.87 0.10 -3.52
C ARG A 19 -3.39 1.05 -4.61
N ILE A 20 -2.71 2.13 -4.20
CA ILE A 20 -2.23 3.17 -5.09
C ILE A 20 -0.71 3.05 -5.17
N VAL A 21 -0.22 2.61 -6.33
CA VAL A 21 1.16 2.17 -6.52
C VAL A 21 1.90 3.16 -7.40
N TYR A 22 3.07 3.61 -6.95
CA TYR A 22 3.97 4.44 -7.76
C TYR A 22 4.79 3.56 -8.71
N LEU A 23 4.56 3.71 -10.02
CA LEU A 23 5.23 2.93 -11.06
C LEU A 23 6.62 3.48 -11.41
N GLY A 24 6.85 4.78 -11.19
CA GLY A 24 8.13 5.43 -11.49
C GLY A 24 8.00 6.78 -12.18
N SER A 25 9.12 7.28 -12.68
CA SER A 25 9.24 8.61 -13.29
C SER A 25 8.69 8.70 -14.72
N VAL A 26 8.18 7.61 -15.29
CA VAL A 26 7.59 7.57 -16.64
C VAL A 26 6.07 7.46 -16.50
N SER A 27 5.33 8.21 -17.33
CA SER A 27 3.88 8.18 -17.32
C SER A 27 3.33 6.86 -17.89
N PRO A 28 2.26 6.29 -17.31
CA PRO A 28 1.56 6.74 -16.09
C PRO A 28 2.39 6.51 -14.82
N HIS A 29 2.53 7.54 -13.98
CA HIS A 29 3.33 7.46 -12.75
C HIS A 29 2.69 6.59 -11.66
N TRP A 30 1.38 6.36 -11.77
CA TRP A 30 0.57 5.72 -10.75
C TRP A 30 -0.33 4.67 -11.37
N GLU A 31 -0.51 3.57 -10.64
CA GLU A 31 -1.52 2.57 -10.91
C GLU A 31 -2.42 2.42 -9.69
N VAL A 32 -3.69 2.06 -9.90
CA VAL A 32 -4.62 1.82 -8.81
C VAL A 32 -5.23 0.43 -8.99
N TYR A 33 -5.03 -0.41 -7.99
CA TYR A 33 -5.59 -1.76 -7.93
C TYR A 33 -6.73 -1.80 -6.93
N GLY A 34 -7.80 -2.52 -7.25
CA GLY A 34 -8.85 -2.88 -6.29
C GLY A 34 -8.60 -4.29 -5.76
N ASP A 35 -8.44 -4.46 -4.45
CA ASP A 35 -8.12 -5.77 -3.86
C ASP A 35 -9.40 -6.57 -3.52
N TYR A 36 -10.37 -5.92 -2.89
CA TYR A 36 -11.69 -6.50 -2.59
C TYR A 36 -12.76 -5.42 -2.44
N GLY A 37 -14.03 -5.79 -2.57
CA GLY A 37 -15.18 -4.89 -2.39
C GLY A 37 -16.05 -4.75 -3.63
N ASP A 38 -16.88 -3.71 -3.64
CA ASP A 38 -17.74 -3.36 -4.77
C ASP A 38 -16.91 -2.87 -5.97
N GLN A 39 -16.92 -3.63 -7.06
CA GLN A 39 -16.14 -3.37 -8.28
C GLN A 39 -16.49 -2.04 -8.93
N ASN A 40 -17.78 -1.68 -9.01
CA ASN A 40 -18.20 -0.44 -9.65
C ASN A 40 -17.74 0.77 -8.83
N LEU A 41 -17.87 0.68 -7.51
CA LEU A 41 -17.37 1.70 -6.58
C LEU A 41 -15.85 1.91 -6.74
N LEU A 42 -15.09 0.81 -6.82
CA LEU A 42 -13.63 0.85 -6.94
C LEU A 42 -13.17 1.38 -8.30
N GLU A 43 -13.86 1.03 -9.40
CA GLU A 43 -13.53 1.54 -10.74
C GLU A 43 -13.81 3.05 -10.84
N ASP A 44 -14.94 3.50 -10.29
CA ASP A 44 -15.27 4.93 -10.18
C ASP A 44 -14.24 5.70 -9.33
N PHE A 45 -13.80 5.10 -8.23
CA PHE A 45 -12.75 5.64 -7.37
C PHE A 45 -11.41 5.71 -8.11
N ARG A 46 -11.01 4.64 -8.81
CA ARG A 46 -9.80 4.57 -9.64
C ARG A 46 -9.77 5.67 -10.69
N ALA A 47 -10.86 5.88 -11.42
CA ALA A 47 -10.97 6.96 -12.40
C ALA A 47 -10.73 8.35 -11.75
N ARG A 48 -11.31 8.60 -10.56
CA ARG A 48 -11.12 9.85 -9.80
C ARG A 48 -9.68 10.03 -9.32
N VAL A 49 -9.02 8.97 -8.87
CA VAL A 49 -7.63 8.99 -8.42
C VAL A 49 -6.70 9.27 -9.60
N LEU A 50 -6.82 8.53 -10.69
CA LEU A 50 -5.98 8.71 -11.88
C LEU A 50 -6.16 10.10 -12.49
N ALA A 51 -7.38 10.63 -12.56
CA ALA A 51 -7.61 12.00 -13.02
C ALA A 51 -6.87 13.07 -12.19
N ARG A 52 -6.57 12.79 -10.92
CA ARG A 52 -5.81 13.70 -10.03
C ARG A 52 -4.30 13.47 -10.12
N LEU A 53 -3.85 12.25 -10.41
CA LEU A 53 -2.45 11.85 -10.23
C LEU A 53 -1.70 11.55 -11.53
N ILE A 54 -2.37 11.31 -12.66
CA ILE A 54 -1.74 10.80 -13.89
C ILE A 54 -0.58 11.66 -14.42
N LEU A 55 -0.63 12.98 -14.21
CA LEU A 55 0.40 13.94 -14.62
C LEU A 55 1.36 14.35 -13.48
N LEU A 56 1.16 13.84 -12.27
CA LEU A 56 1.90 14.29 -11.09
C LEU A 56 2.89 13.22 -10.64
N PRO A 57 4.20 13.43 -10.80
CA PRO A 57 5.17 12.56 -10.15
C PRO A 57 5.13 12.75 -8.62
N ARG A 58 5.68 11.79 -7.89
CA ARG A 58 5.66 11.76 -6.42
C ARG A 58 6.32 12.98 -5.75
N ASN A 59 7.32 13.59 -6.38
CA ASN A 59 8.04 14.76 -5.85
C ASN A 59 7.41 16.11 -6.24
N ASP A 60 6.28 16.10 -6.96
CA ASP A 60 5.59 17.32 -7.35
C ASP A 60 4.94 18.02 -6.13
N PRO A 61 5.04 19.36 -5.98
CA PRO A 61 4.39 20.08 -4.88
C PRO A 61 2.86 19.87 -4.79
N GLN A 62 2.19 19.68 -5.93
CA GLN A 62 0.74 19.47 -6.01
C GLN A 62 0.33 18.05 -5.58
N PHE A 63 1.27 17.09 -5.60
CA PHE A 63 1.00 15.70 -5.21
C PHE A 63 0.40 15.61 -3.81
N ARG A 64 0.98 16.30 -2.81
CA ARG A 64 0.49 16.25 -1.42
C ARG A 64 -0.98 16.69 -1.28
N ARG A 65 -1.38 17.74 -1.99
CA ARG A 65 -2.78 18.21 -1.98
C ARG A 65 -3.71 17.20 -2.63
N ASN A 66 -3.28 16.60 -3.74
CA ASN A 66 -4.10 15.61 -4.43
C ASN A 66 -4.19 14.30 -3.63
N GLN A 67 -3.12 13.91 -2.93
CA GLN A 67 -3.12 12.80 -1.98
C GLN A 67 -4.15 13.01 -0.87
N GLU A 68 -4.18 14.18 -0.22
CA GLU A 68 -5.19 14.50 0.80
C GLU A 68 -6.61 14.46 0.22
N ARG A 69 -6.82 14.93 -1.02
CA ARG A 69 -8.12 14.86 -1.69
C ARG A 69 -8.54 13.42 -1.96
N VAL A 70 -7.61 12.57 -2.38
CA VAL A 70 -7.85 11.13 -2.58
C VAL A 70 -8.21 10.45 -1.26
N SER A 71 -7.50 10.75 -0.16
CA SER A 71 -7.83 10.22 1.16
C SER A 71 -9.24 10.61 1.60
N LYS A 72 -9.63 11.88 1.39
CA LYS A 72 -11.00 12.33 1.71
C LYS A 72 -12.07 11.68 0.83
N ASP A 73 -11.79 11.44 -0.45
CA ASP A 73 -12.69 10.73 -1.33
C ASP A 73 -12.88 9.27 -0.86
N ALA A 74 -11.79 8.61 -0.47
CA ALA A 74 -11.81 7.26 0.07
C ALA A 74 -12.59 7.16 1.39
N GLU A 75 -12.36 8.09 2.33
CA GLU A 75 -13.11 8.21 3.58
C GLU A 75 -14.62 8.38 3.33
N ARG A 76 -15.01 9.29 2.44
CA ARG A 76 -16.42 9.55 2.09
C ARG A 76 -17.11 8.29 1.55
N GLU A 77 -16.39 7.48 0.79
CA GLU A 77 -16.90 6.30 0.10
C GLU A 77 -16.71 5.01 0.90
N ARG A 78 -16.09 5.10 2.09
CA ARG A 78 -15.69 3.97 2.94
C ARG A 78 -14.79 2.97 2.22
N ILE A 79 -13.88 3.48 1.42
CA ILE A 79 -12.84 2.68 0.76
C ILE A 79 -11.59 2.79 1.63
N SER A 80 -11.05 1.66 2.05
CA SER A 80 -9.73 1.62 2.66
C SER A 80 -8.66 1.77 1.57
N ILE A 81 -7.62 2.55 1.82
CA ILE A 81 -6.56 2.77 0.84
C ILE A 81 -5.18 2.49 1.40
N GLU A 82 -4.31 1.97 0.56
CA GLU A 82 -2.89 1.78 0.84
C GLU A 82 -2.03 2.45 -0.24
N TRP A 83 -0.93 3.07 0.18
CA TRP A 83 -0.01 3.77 -0.71
C TRP A 83 1.32 3.02 -0.81
N GLU A 84 1.62 2.48 -1.98
CA GLU A 84 2.91 1.85 -2.27
C GLU A 84 3.80 2.84 -3.05
N LEU A 85 4.63 3.59 -2.33
CA LEU A 85 5.48 4.64 -2.92
C LEU A 85 6.81 4.11 -3.50
N GLY A 86 7.02 2.80 -3.48
CA GLY A 86 8.21 2.15 -4.05
C GLY A 86 9.53 2.54 -3.38
N TYR A 87 9.54 2.76 -2.06
CA TYR A 87 10.81 2.87 -1.34
C TYR A 87 11.60 1.58 -1.57
N PRO A 88 12.92 1.64 -1.86
CA PRO A 88 13.72 0.43 -1.80
C PRO A 88 13.56 -0.14 -0.39
N VAL A 89 12.94 -1.32 -0.29
CA VAL A 89 13.10 -2.14 0.90
C VAL A 89 14.61 -2.34 1.01
N SER A 90 15.25 -1.68 1.98
CA SER A 90 16.54 -2.17 2.46
C SER A 90 16.27 -3.61 2.83
N SER A 91 16.81 -4.53 2.05
CA SER A 91 16.70 -5.97 2.24
C SER A 91 17.51 -6.38 3.46
N ASP A 92 17.14 -5.87 4.63
CA ASP A 92 17.64 -6.29 5.92
C ASP A 92 16.53 -7.13 6.55
N SER A 93 16.43 -8.39 6.15
CA SER A 93 15.83 -9.50 6.93
C SER A 93 15.63 -10.75 6.07
N VAL A 94 16.70 -11.43 5.60
CA VAL A 94 16.80 -12.90 5.61
C VAL A 94 18.29 -13.27 5.53
N ALA A 95 18.95 -13.39 6.68
CA ALA A 95 20.19 -14.16 6.78
C ALA A 95 20.13 -14.97 8.08
N THR A 96 19.42 -16.09 8.04
CA THR A 96 19.67 -17.18 8.99
C THR A 96 20.84 -17.98 8.40
N PRO A 97 22.04 -17.95 8.99
CA PRO A 97 23.12 -18.81 8.51
C PRO A 97 22.75 -20.25 8.83
N VAL A 98 22.47 -21.05 7.81
CA VAL A 98 22.43 -22.51 7.93
C VAL A 98 23.86 -22.95 8.23
N VAL A 99 24.11 -23.31 9.48
CA VAL A 99 25.36 -23.89 9.93
C VAL A 99 25.41 -25.31 9.34
N TYR A 100 26.18 -25.51 8.27
CA TYR A 100 26.55 -26.87 7.86
C TYR A 100 27.62 -27.36 8.84
N ALA A 101 27.21 -28.24 9.76
CA ALA A 101 28.11 -29.06 10.53
C ALA A 101 28.90 -29.95 9.56
N VAL A 102 30.21 -29.74 9.50
CA VAL A 102 31.12 -30.71 8.90
C VAL A 102 31.51 -31.70 9.98
N ASP A 103 30.71 -32.77 10.09
CA ASP A 103 31.20 -34.04 10.61
C ASP A 103 31.98 -34.72 9.47
N ASP A 104 33.30 -34.78 9.58
CA ASP A 104 34.08 -35.83 8.91
C ASP A 104 35.27 -36.26 9.80
N VAL A 105 34.94 -37.21 10.67
CA VAL A 105 35.55 -38.53 10.84
C VAL A 105 37.08 -38.68 10.69
N ALA A 106 37.62 -39.25 11.76
CA ALA A 106 38.97 -39.76 11.99
C ALA A 106 39.56 -40.76 10.95
N ALA A 107 40.91 -40.83 11.00
CA ALA A 107 41.80 -41.96 10.67
C ALA A 107 42.07 -42.20 9.17
N VAL A 108 43.27 -42.58 8.67
CA VAL A 108 44.28 -43.55 9.15
C VAL A 108 45.67 -43.29 8.44
N PRO A 109 46.75 -44.14 8.45
CA PRO A 109 48.10 -43.79 8.94
C PRO A 109 49.28 -43.88 7.92
N SER A 110 50.50 -43.61 8.44
CA SER A 110 51.86 -44.12 8.10
C SER A 110 52.44 -44.06 6.67
N GLU A 111 53.61 -43.41 6.55
CA GLU A 111 54.91 -44.04 6.21
C GLU A 111 56.05 -43.33 6.97
#